data_AF-Q46FN5-F1
#
_entry.id   AF-Q46FN5-F1
#
_cell.length_a   1.000
_cell.length_b   1.000
_cell.length_c   1.000
_cell.angle_alpha   90.00
_cell.angle_beta   90.00
_cell.angle_gamma   90.00
#
_symmetry.space_group_name_H-M   'P 1'
#
loop_
_entity.id
_entity.type
_entity.pdbx_description
1 polymer ?
#
loop_
_entity_poly.entity_id
_entity_poly.type
_entity_poly.pdbx_seq_one_letter_code
_entity_poly.pdbx_strand_id
1 'polypeptide(L)' 'MPYKTNSELPTLVREKLQERGQDIYREAFNSAWEEYEEPSERRGDTKREETIDITF' A
#
# COMPACT_ATOMS: atom_id res chain seq x y z
N MET A 1 0.82 -1.23 -9.92
CA MET A 1 1.27 -2.61 -10.16
C MET A 1 2.55 -2.81 -9.35
N PRO A 2 2.65 -3.93 -8.62
CA PRO A 2 3.88 -4.29 -7.91
C PRO A 2 5.01 -4.62 -8.92
N TYR A 3 6.26 -4.39 -8.51
CA TYR A 3 7.43 -4.75 -9.29
C TYR A 3 7.73 -6.25 -9.14
N LYS A 4 7.83 -7.00 -10.24
CA LYS A 4 8.10 -8.45 -10.19
C LYS A 4 9.60 -8.72 -10.06
N THR A 5 10.43 -7.86 -10.64
CA THR A 5 11.89 -8.01 -10.64
C THR A 5 12.59 -6.68 -10.35
N ASN A 6 13.83 -6.76 -9.87
CA ASN A 6 14.64 -5.57 -9.60
C ASN A 6 14.91 -4.76 -10.88
N SER A 7 14.90 -5.39 -12.06
CA SER A 7 15.04 -4.74 -13.36
C SER A 7 13.90 -3.79 -13.72
N GLU A 8 12.71 -4.00 -13.15
CA GLU A 8 11.54 -3.14 -13.36
C GLU A 8 11.53 -1.91 -12.45
N LEU A 9 12.47 -1.85 -11.48
CA LEU A 9 12.64 -0.69 -10.62
C LEU A 9 13.06 0.54 -11.44
N PRO A 10 12.69 1.75 -10.98
CA PRO A 10 13.12 2.99 -11.62
C PRO A 10 14.65 3.02 -11.76
N THR A 11 15.14 3.52 -12.89
CA THR A 11 16.59 3.58 -13.17
C THR A 11 17.36 4.28 -12.04
N LEU A 12 16.78 5.35 -11.47
CA LEU A 12 17.36 6.05 -10.33
C LEU A 12 17.55 5.14 -9.10
N VAL A 13 16.61 4.24 -8.83
CA VAL A 13 16.66 3.28 -7.72
C VAL A 13 17.75 2.23 -8.01
N ARG A 14 17.78 1.69 -9.23
CA ARG A 14 18.81 0.71 -9.64
C ARG A 14 20.23 1.27 -9.65
N GLU A 15 20.40 2.54 -9.99
CA GLU A 15 21.72 3.19 -10.02
C GLU A 15 22.20 3.67 -8.65
N LYS A 16 21.27 4.00 -7.73
CA LYS A 16 21.60 4.52 -6.39
C LYS A 16 21.70 3.42 -5.33
N LEU A 17 21.00 2.30 -5.50
CA LEU A 17 21.00 1.19 -4.55
C LEU A 17 21.75 -0.03 -5.09
N GLN A 18 22.56 -0.63 -4.23
CA GLN A 18 23.18 -1.94 -4.45
C GLN A 18 22.07 -3.02 -4.57
N GLU A 19 22.38 -4.20 -5.14
CA GLU A 19 21.38 -5.28 -5.37
C GLU A 19 20.49 -5.57 -4.16
N ARG A 20 21.10 -5.73 -2.98
CA ARG A 20 20.37 -5.97 -1.71
C ARG A 20 19.36 -4.85 -1.39
N GLY A 21 19.69 -3.60 -1.72
CA GLY A 21 18.81 -2.45 -1.51
C GLY A 21 17.66 -2.39 -2.50
N GLN A 22 17.87 -2.90 -3.72
CA GLN A 22 16.82 -3.04 -4.72
C GLN A 22 15.76 -4.06 -4.28
N ASP A 23 16.20 -5.19 -3.70
CA ASP A 23 15.29 -6.19 -3.14
C ASP A 23 14.43 -5.63 -2.00
N ILE A 24 15.04 -4.92 -1.05
CA ILE A 24 14.33 -4.30 0.07
C ILE A 24 13.33 -3.27 -0.45
N TYR A 25 13.72 -2.43 -1.41
CA TYR A 25 12.82 -1.43 -2.00
C TYR A 25 11.62 -2.09 -2.70
N ARG A 26 11.87 -3.15 -3.49
CA ARG A 26 10.83 -3.90 -4.19
C ARG A 26 9.83 -4.51 -3.21
N GLU A 27 10.30 -5.20 -2.18
CA GLU A 27 9.42 -5.82 -1.18
C GLU A 27 8.61 -4.78 -0.42
N ALA A 28 9.25 -3.69 0.04
CA ALA A 28 8.55 -2.62 0.76
C ALA A 28 7.49 -1.94 -0.10
N PHE A 29 7.81 -1.65 -1.36
CA PHE A 29 6.86 -1.04 -2.30
C PHE A 29 5.71 -1.99 -2.61
N ASN A 30 5.99 -3.28 -2.87
CA ASN A 30 4.96 -4.26 -3.19
C ASN A 30 4.02 -4.51 -2.02
N SER A 31 4.56 -4.60 -0.80
CA SER A 31 3.77 -4.75 0.42
C SER A 31 2.86 -3.54 0.65
N ALA A 32 3.38 -2.32 0.48
CA ALA A 32 2.53 -1.13 0.55
C ALA A 32 1.49 -1.11 -0.57
N TRP A 33 1.87 -1.52 -1.78
CA TRP A 33 0.97 -1.55 -2.92
C TRP A 33 -0.21 -2.50 -2.68
N GLU A 34 0.01 -3.68 -2.12
CA GLU A 34 -1.04 -4.65 -1.75
C GLU A 34 -2.05 -4.03 -0.77
N GLU A 35 -1.56 -3.39 0.29
CA GLU A 35 -2.38 -2.69 1.30
C GLU A 35 -3.22 -1.53 0.70
N TYR A 36 -2.67 -0.82 -0.29
CA TYR A 36 -3.39 0.27 -0.96
C TYR A 36 -4.31 -0.23 -2.08
N GLU A 37 -3.95 -1.33 -2.73
CA GLU A 37 -4.67 -1.97 -3.83
C GLU A 37 -5.97 -2.61 -3.36
N GLU A 38 -6.10 -3.03 -2.10
CA GLU A 38 -7.38 -3.39 -1.49
C GLU A 38 -8.21 -2.13 -1.19
N PRO A 39 -9.18 -1.73 -2.04
CA PRO A 39 -10.13 -0.66 -1.75
C PRO A 39 -11.33 -1.23 -0.98
N SER A 40 -11.39 -2.56 -0.86
CA SER A 40 -12.50 -3.39 -0.41
C SER A 40 -12.69 -3.28 1.09
N GLU A 41 -11.60 -3.17 1.86
CA GLU A 41 -11.64 -3.05 3.32
C GLU A 41 -11.94 -1.61 3.78
N ARG A 42 -11.71 -0.58 2.94
CA ARG A 42 -12.05 0.82 3.26
C ARG A 42 -13.52 1.18 3.05
N ARG A 43 -14.34 0.31 2.47
CA ARG A 43 -15.81 0.46 2.41
C ARG A 43 -16.50 -0.48 3.39
N GLY A 44 -16.04 -0.52 4.65
CA GLY A 44 -16.55 -1.46 5.64
C GLY A 44 -17.15 -0.84 6.89
N ASP A 45 -16.63 0.27 7.41
CA ASP A 45 -17.03 0.72 8.74
C ASP A 45 -16.96 2.25 8.88
N THR A 46 -17.88 2.96 8.25
CA THR A 46 -18.25 4.31 8.69
C THR A 46 -19.77 4.44 8.67
N LYS A 47 -20.42 3.55 9.41
CA LYS A 47 -21.77 3.76 9.96
C LYS A 47 -21.68 3.72 11.49
N ARG A 48 -20.94 4.65 12.07
CA ARG A 48 -21.36 5.19 13.38
C ARG A 48 -22.48 6.18 13.09
N GLU A 49 -23.69 5.66 12.93
CA GLU A 49 -24.89 6.45 13.17
C GLU A 49 -24.89 6.80 14.66
N GLU A 50 -24.31 7.96 14.99
CA GLU A 50 -24.68 8.71 16.19
C GLU A 50 -26.09 9.25 15.99
N THR A 51 -27.09 8.41 16.23
CA THR A 51 -28.45 8.85 16.53
C THR A 51 -28.90 8.13 17.77
N ILE A 52 -28.47 8.67 18.91
CA ILE A 52 -29.16 8.47 20.17
C ILE A 52 -30.46 9.26 20.03
N ASP A 53 -31.54 8.59 19.61
CA ASP A 53 -32.88 9.16 19.65
C ASP A 53 -33.29 9.25 21.12
N ILE A 54 -32.89 10.33 21.78
CA ILE A 54 -33.47 10.74 23.07
C ILE A 54 -34.57 11.76 22.79
N THR A 55 -35.70 11.26 22.31
CA THR A 55 -36.96 11.99 22.42
C THR A 55 -37.29 12.13 23.92
N PHE A 56 -37.24 13.36 24.44
CA PHE A 56 -37.75 13.75 25.77
C PHE A 56 -38.91 14.71 25.60
#